data_AF-A0A1E3HBM4-F1
#
_entry.id   AF-A0A1E3HBM4-F1
#
_cell.length_a   1.000
_cell.length_b   1.000
_cell.length_c   1.000
_cell.angle_alpha   90.00
_cell.angle_beta   90.00
_cell.angle_gamma   90.00
#
_symmetry.space_group_name_H-M   'P 1'
#
loop_
_entity.id
_entity.type
_entity.pdbx_description
1 polymer ?
#
loop_
_entity_poly.entity_id
_entity_poly.type
_entity_poly.pdbx_seq_one_letter_code
_entity_poly.pdbx_strand_id
1 'polypeptide(L)'
;MSWMVTRCNTQKKTEAMWTFSIRLVACLSINTGQQREAGIEWPCASQRNVVVSAAQTSWSFVLSPILSIYPYKLSLSPLLAPQQLTMLFLHLFALASALITLVPHVAAQTCNATSLCSESAPCCSEYGFCGSDSFCLGGCEPLYSYQTTYCRPDPICVSQETDFTDLSRVNQNSSDYTGNATAWDWVNDGARLILTQDNGGTKISSTRYMLYGTVDFVLETSKWAGVVTAAITMSDVKDEIDWEWPGATTDQVQTNYWYLGVAIYSATKGASSSVSSDTASNFHTYSFEWTEDYINWNIDGSTVRTVQKTDTLSSNGSEYKFPSTPSRIQISIWPAGTSDNAQGTIDWAGGMINWDNSDYVSNGYFWNTIKSVKMTCGQDEMSVGTNGTTGWVYGGNETEGVPAVTFTNETTLLTSSATRSSAIGLDKAGMLSIVVGAMTVLDGANVF
;
A
#
# COMPACT_ATOMS: atom_id res chain seq x y z
N MET A 1 -46.96 -22.75 38.11
CA MET A 1 -48.00 -23.22 37.16
C MET A 1 -47.30 -23.95 36.01
N SER A 2 -47.95 -24.97 35.45
CA SER A 2 -47.39 -25.86 34.40
C SER A 2 -48.01 -25.56 33.02
N TRP A 3 -47.60 -26.34 32.01
CA TRP A 3 -48.15 -26.47 30.64
C TRP A 3 -47.72 -25.40 29.60
N MET A 4 -47.65 -25.71 28.30
CA MET A 4 -47.15 -26.92 27.60
C MET A 4 -46.94 -26.59 26.10
N VAL A 5 -46.05 -27.36 25.47
CA VAL A 5 -45.80 -27.50 24.02
C VAL A 5 -47.05 -27.44 23.12
N THR A 6 -46.97 -26.76 21.96
CA THR A 6 -47.50 -27.32 20.70
C THR A 6 -46.71 -26.82 19.47
N ARG A 7 -46.27 -27.74 18.60
CA ARG A 7 -45.81 -27.43 17.23
C ARG A 7 -47.01 -27.36 16.29
N CYS A 8 -46.94 -26.53 15.26
CA CYS A 8 -47.70 -26.80 14.04
C CYS A 8 -46.80 -26.60 12.80
N ASN A 9 -46.91 -27.53 11.85
CA ASN A 9 -46.10 -27.60 10.63
C ASN A 9 -47.06 -27.66 9.45
N THR A 10 -46.95 -26.73 8.49
CA THR A 10 -47.69 -26.81 7.23
C THR A 10 -46.79 -26.37 6.07
N GLN A 11 -46.35 -27.34 5.27
CA GLN A 11 -45.88 -27.05 3.92
C GLN A 11 -47.06 -26.71 3.00
N LYS A 12 -46.89 -25.71 2.13
CA LYS A 12 -47.46 -25.74 0.78
C LYS A 12 -46.45 -25.15 -0.21
N LYS A 13 -46.25 -25.88 -1.32
CA LYS A 13 -45.50 -25.42 -2.49
C LYS A 13 -46.27 -24.33 -3.22
N THR A 14 -45.56 -23.43 -3.90
CA THR A 14 -45.91 -23.03 -5.28
C THR A 14 -44.69 -22.45 -5.97
N GLU A 15 -44.43 -22.89 -7.20
CA GLU A 15 -43.38 -22.37 -8.07
C GLU A 15 -43.89 -21.14 -8.82
N ALA A 16 -43.01 -20.18 -9.12
CA ALA A 16 -43.29 -19.12 -10.09
C ALA A 16 -42.00 -18.67 -10.78
N MET A 17 -41.74 -19.22 -11.97
CA MET A 17 -40.88 -18.55 -12.95
C MET A 17 -41.56 -17.25 -13.39
N TRP A 18 -40.81 -16.16 -13.52
CA TRP A 18 -41.23 -15.04 -14.36
C TRP A 18 -40.10 -14.62 -15.30
N THR A 19 -40.38 -14.79 -16.58
CA THR A 19 -39.57 -14.36 -17.71
C THR A 19 -39.64 -12.84 -17.86
N PHE A 20 -38.49 -12.21 -18.16
CA PHE A 20 -38.46 -10.82 -18.62
C PHE A 20 -39.23 -10.67 -19.93
N SER A 21 -40.14 -9.69 -20.00
CA SER A 21 -40.79 -9.26 -21.23
C SER A 21 -40.48 -7.79 -21.49
N ILE A 22 -39.82 -7.52 -22.61
CA ILE A 22 -39.55 -6.18 -23.12
C ILE A 22 -40.87 -5.58 -23.64
N ARG A 23 -41.16 -4.33 -23.30
CA ARG A 23 -42.12 -3.49 -24.04
C ARG A 23 -41.52 -2.12 -24.30
N LEU A 24 -41.30 -1.82 -25.58
CA LEU A 24 -41.24 -0.44 -26.05
C LEU A 24 -42.61 0.22 -25.86
N VAL A 25 -42.62 1.49 -25.46
CA VAL A 25 -43.73 2.42 -25.73
C VAL A 25 -43.13 3.71 -26.27
N ALA A 26 -43.70 4.21 -27.37
CA ALA A 26 -43.17 5.33 -28.13
C ALA A 26 -43.61 6.70 -27.57
N CYS A 27 -42.87 7.75 -27.93
CA CYS A 27 -43.29 9.13 -27.74
C CYS A 27 -44.59 9.44 -28.50
N LEU A 28 -45.50 10.19 -27.85
CA LEU A 28 -46.46 11.04 -28.54
C LEU A 28 -46.34 12.47 -28.00
N SER A 29 -46.24 13.44 -28.91
CA SER A 29 -46.23 14.87 -28.60
C SER A 29 -47.65 15.43 -28.64
N ILE A 30 -48.05 16.17 -27.62
CA ILE A 30 -49.20 17.09 -27.67
C ILE A 30 -48.75 18.42 -27.04
N ASN A 31 -49.14 19.53 -27.69
CA ASN A 31 -48.63 20.87 -27.40
C ASN A 31 -49.78 21.87 -27.20
N THR A 32 -49.98 22.32 -25.96
CA THR A 32 -50.79 23.47 -25.51
C THR A 32 -50.26 23.85 -24.10
N GLY A 33 -50.14 25.10 -23.65
CA GLY A 33 -50.26 26.41 -24.29
C GLY A 33 -50.46 27.50 -23.21
N GLN A 34 -49.74 28.65 -23.30
CA GLN A 34 -49.96 29.89 -22.51
C GLN A 34 -49.62 29.83 -20.97
N GLN A 35 -49.13 30.87 -20.25
CA GLN A 35 -48.78 32.29 -20.52
C GLN A 35 -47.91 32.90 -19.36
N ARG A 36 -47.04 33.90 -19.65
CA ARG A 36 -46.50 35.01 -18.78
C ARG A 36 -45.55 34.66 -17.60
N GLU A 37 -44.65 35.53 -17.10
CA GLU A 37 -44.00 36.80 -17.56
C GLU A 37 -42.71 37.07 -16.71
N ALA A 38 -41.83 37.99 -17.16
CA ALA A 38 -40.52 38.42 -16.58
C ALA A 38 -39.39 37.35 -16.60
N GLY A 39 -38.14 37.60 -17.05
CA GLY A 39 -37.35 38.84 -17.17
C GLY A 39 -36.35 38.90 -15.99
N ILE A 40 -35.03 38.75 -16.14
CA ILE A 40 -34.06 39.55 -16.95
C ILE A 40 -32.90 38.67 -17.46
N GLU A 41 -32.31 39.02 -18.61
CA GLU A 41 -31.20 38.30 -19.28
C GLU A 41 -29.79 38.75 -18.85
N TRP A 42 -28.79 37.87 -19.05
CA TRP A 42 -27.39 38.21 -19.35
C TRP A 42 -26.97 37.53 -20.67
N PRO A 43 -26.04 38.10 -21.46
CA PRO A 43 -25.95 37.84 -22.90
C PRO A 43 -25.29 36.51 -23.28
N CYS A 44 -25.69 36.00 -24.44
CA CYS A 44 -25.30 34.69 -24.96
C CYS A 44 -24.45 34.80 -26.25
N ALA A 45 -23.37 34.01 -26.35
CA ALA A 45 -22.70 33.60 -27.59
C ALA A 45 -21.79 32.41 -27.27
N SER A 46 -21.67 31.33 -28.07
CA SER A 46 -22.34 30.98 -29.33
C SER A 46 -22.45 29.45 -29.45
N GLN A 47 -23.54 28.95 -30.05
CA GLN A 47 -23.73 27.50 -30.26
C GLN A 47 -22.80 26.88 -31.30
N ARG A 48 -22.44 25.60 -31.10
CA ARG A 48 -22.42 24.60 -32.18
C ARG A 48 -23.02 23.28 -31.69
N ASN A 49 -24.03 22.79 -32.39
CA ASN A 49 -24.50 21.41 -32.25
C ASN A 49 -23.48 20.45 -32.87
N VAL A 50 -23.13 19.38 -32.17
CA VAL A 50 -22.52 18.20 -32.78
C VAL A 50 -23.24 16.96 -32.24
N VAL A 51 -23.94 16.28 -33.14
CA VAL A 51 -24.43 14.90 -32.91
C VAL A 51 -23.24 13.97 -33.08
N VAL A 52 -22.96 13.12 -32.10
CA VAL A 52 -21.98 12.02 -32.25
C VAL A 52 -22.68 10.69 -32.02
N SER A 53 -22.76 9.91 -33.10
CA SER A 53 -23.15 8.50 -33.07
C SER A 53 -22.01 7.66 -32.50
N ALA A 54 -22.33 6.63 -31.70
CA ALA A 54 -21.38 5.61 -31.32
C ALA A 54 -20.82 4.89 -32.56
N ALA A 55 -19.49 4.82 -32.68
CA ALA A 55 -18.79 4.02 -33.67
C ALA A 55 -17.53 3.42 -33.03
N GLN A 56 -17.22 2.17 -33.37
CA GLN A 56 -16.16 1.38 -32.74
C GLN A 56 -14.77 1.92 -33.07
N THR A 57 -13.93 2.14 -32.05
CA THR A 57 -12.52 2.51 -32.21
C THR A 57 -11.62 1.29 -32.14
N SER A 58 -11.22 0.77 -33.30
CA SER A 58 -10.03 -0.07 -33.42
C SER A 58 -8.83 0.80 -33.79
N TRP A 59 -7.84 0.90 -32.90
CA TRP A 59 -6.64 1.68 -33.13
C TRP A 59 -5.67 0.95 -34.04
N SER A 60 -5.17 1.62 -35.07
CA SER A 60 -4.05 1.17 -35.90
C SER A 60 -2.99 2.26 -35.93
N PHE A 61 -1.81 1.98 -35.38
CA PHE A 61 -0.68 2.91 -35.38
C PHE A 61 -0.13 3.07 -36.80
N VAL A 62 -0.04 4.31 -37.28
CA VAL A 62 0.68 4.68 -38.50
C VAL A 62 1.97 5.36 -38.10
N LEU A 63 3.10 4.68 -38.28
CA LEU A 63 4.42 5.29 -38.20
C LEU A 63 4.75 6.00 -39.52
N SER A 64 5.22 7.25 -39.41
CA SER A 64 5.62 8.07 -40.56
C SER A 64 7.15 8.10 -40.69
N PRO A 65 7.74 7.84 -41.87
CA PRO A 65 9.18 8.00 -42.11
C PRO A 65 9.52 9.40 -42.61
N ILE A 66 10.68 9.91 -42.19
CA ILE A 66 11.19 11.25 -42.53
C ILE A 66 12.26 11.15 -43.66
N LEU A 67 12.45 12.27 -44.37
CA LEU A 67 13.51 12.63 -45.33
C LEU A 67 13.35 12.23 -46.80
N SER A 68 13.55 13.24 -47.65
CA SER A 68 13.94 13.10 -49.05
C SER A 68 15.09 14.06 -49.32
N ILE A 69 16.17 13.56 -49.91
CA ILE A 69 17.36 14.31 -50.36
C ILE A 69 17.60 13.99 -51.84
N TYR A 70 18.24 14.93 -52.55
CA TYR A 70 18.49 15.02 -53.98
C TYR A 70 18.82 13.72 -54.77
N PRO A 71 18.45 13.66 -56.07
CA PRO A 71 18.67 12.49 -56.91
C PRO A 71 20.04 12.47 -57.59
N TYR A 72 20.65 11.29 -57.67
CA TYR A 72 21.66 10.96 -58.68
C TYR A 72 21.32 9.63 -59.34
N LYS A 73 21.22 9.63 -60.68
CA LYS A 73 21.12 8.41 -61.48
C LYS A 73 22.53 7.85 -61.70
N LEU A 74 22.78 6.64 -61.20
CA LEU A 74 23.79 5.75 -61.80
C LEU A 74 23.08 4.54 -62.42
N SER A 75 23.52 4.17 -63.63
CA SER A 75 23.10 2.96 -64.32
C SER A 75 24.23 1.93 -64.21
N LEU A 76 23.92 0.75 -63.67
CA LEU A 76 24.78 -0.42 -63.69
C LEU A 76 23.93 -1.66 -64.02
N SER A 77 24.51 -2.55 -64.82
CA SER A 77 23.83 -3.69 -65.44
C SER A 77 23.53 -4.82 -64.45
N PRO A 78 22.52 -5.68 -64.70
CA PRO A 78 22.13 -6.72 -63.76
C PRO A 78 23.07 -7.92 -63.82
N LEU A 79 23.70 -8.24 -62.69
CA LEU A 79 24.28 -9.55 -62.42
C LEU A 79 23.72 -10.05 -61.08
N LEU A 80 23.26 -11.30 -61.08
CA LEU A 80 22.60 -12.05 -60.00
C LEU A 80 21.11 -11.72 -59.77
N ALA A 81 20.30 -12.78 -59.64
CA ALA A 81 18.85 -12.72 -59.60
C ALA A 81 18.29 -12.53 -58.17
N PRO A 82 17.09 -11.92 -57.99
CA PRO A 82 16.61 -11.48 -56.66
C PRO A 82 16.27 -12.60 -55.66
N GLN A 83 16.26 -13.87 -56.07
CA GLN A 83 15.80 -14.99 -55.25
C GLN A 83 16.85 -15.60 -54.30
N GLN A 84 18.13 -15.24 -54.44
CA GLN A 84 19.20 -15.78 -53.58
C GLN A 84 19.42 -14.95 -52.30
N LEU A 85 19.18 -13.62 -52.35
CA LEU A 85 19.42 -12.73 -51.21
C LEU A 85 18.31 -12.80 -50.15
N THR A 86 17.06 -12.99 -50.57
CA THR A 86 15.88 -13.05 -49.69
C THR A 86 15.86 -14.27 -48.78
N MET A 87 16.38 -15.42 -49.24
CA MET A 87 16.50 -16.64 -48.44
C MET A 87 17.45 -16.46 -47.25
N LEU A 88 18.57 -15.75 -47.41
CA LEU A 88 19.59 -15.63 -46.36
C LEU A 88 19.10 -14.73 -45.20
N PHE A 89 18.41 -13.63 -45.51
CA PHE A 89 17.82 -12.75 -44.50
C PHE A 89 16.67 -13.41 -43.73
N LEU A 90 15.85 -14.26 -44.37
CA LEU A 90 14.77 -14.98 -43.69
C LEU A 90 15.29 -15.93 -42.59
N HIS A 91 16.39 -16.62 -42.83
CA HIS A 91 16.95 -17.57 -41.85
C HIS A 91 17.61 -16.86 -40.66
N LEU A 92 18.28 -15.73 -40.89
CA LEU A 92 18.85 -14.90 -39.81
C LEU A 92 17.75 -14.25 -38.94
N PHE A 93 16.65 -13.78 -39.52
CA PHE A 93 15.49 -13.28 -38.75
C PHE A 93 14.76 -14.40 -37.99
N ALA A 94 14.62 -15.59 -38.57
CA ALA A 94 14.00 -16.73 -37.90
C ALA A 94 14.81 -17.21 -36.67
N LEU A 95 16.14 -17.25 -36.75
CA LEU A 95 17.01 -17.60 -35.62
C LEU A 95 17.03 -16.52 -34.53
N ALA A 96 16.97 -15.24 -34.87
CA ALA A 96 16.84 -14.17 -33.89
C ALA A 96 15.47 -14.18 -33.19
N SER A 97 14.39 -14.52 -33.92
CA SER A 97 13.02 -14.59 -33.38
C SER A 97 12.81 -15.78 -32.43
N ALA A 98 13.59 -16.86 -32.59
CA ALA A 98 13.48 -18.08 -31.79
C ALA A 98 14.16 -18.01 -30.41
N LEU A 99 14.93 -16.95 -30.12
CA LEU A 99 15.66 -16.79 -28.85
C LEU A 99 14.96 -15.88 -27.81
N ILE A 100 13.84 -15.25 -28.16
CA ILE A 100 13.19 -14.23 -27.32
C ILE A 100 12.03 -14.78 -26.47
N THR A 101 11.53 -15.99 -26.77
CA THR A 101 10.27 -16.51 -26.18
C THR A 101 10.42 -17.37 -24.92
N LEU A 102 11.56 -17.31 -24.23
CA LEU A 102 11.84 -18.05 -22.99
C LEU A 102 12.43 -17.17 -21.88
N VAL A 103 11.95 -15.93 -21.75
CA VAL A 103 11.96 -15.28 -20.44
C VAL A 103 10.75 -15.84 -19.68
N PRO A 104 10.93 -16.68 -18.64
CA PRO A 104 9.80 -17.05 -17.81
C PRO A 104 9.23 -15.78 -17.19
N HIS A 105 7.92 -15.57 -17.30
CA HIS A 105 7.23 -14.70 -16.36
C HIS A 105 7.35 -15.36 -14.98
N VAL A 106 8.40 -15.00 -14.26
CA VAL A 106 8.51 -15.28 -12.83
C VAL A 106 7.41 -14.44 -12.18
N ALA A 107 6.26 -15.07 -11.95
CA ALA A 107 5.25 -14.49 -11.07
C ALA A 107 5.94 -14.18 -9.74
N ALA A 108 5.71 -12.98 -9.20
CA ALA A 108 6.32 -12.58 -7.94
C ALA A 108 6.01 -13.65 -6.87
N GLN A 109 7.06 -14.26 -6.32
CA GLN A 109 6.90 -15.28 -5.29
C GLN A 109 6.17 -14.63 -4.11
N THR A 110 5.09 -15.22 -3.63
CA THR A 110 4.40 -14.75 -2.43
C THR A 110 4.97 -15.40 -1.18
N CYS A 111 4.81 -14.72 -0.06
CA CYS A 111 5.25 -15.16 1.26
C CYS A 111 4.10 -15.11 2.27
N ASN A 112 4.10 -16.08 3.19
CA ASN A 112 3.17 -16.20 4.32
C ASN A 112 3.68 -17.27 5.29
N ALA A 113 2.93 -17.52 6.38
CA ALA A 113 3.24 -18.53 7.41
C ALA A 113 3.50 -19.97 6.91
N THR A 114 3.16 -20.31 5.67
CA THR A 114 3.38 -21.64 5.06
C THR A 114 4.36 -21.64 3.87
N SER A 115 4.76 -20.46 3.39
CA SER A 115 5.62 -20.29 2.22
C SER A 115 6.61 -19.16 2.49
N LEU A 116 7.85 -19.51 2.79
CA LEU A 116 8.92 -18.54 3.01
C LEU A 116 9.51 -18.05 1.68
N CYS A 117 10.13 -16.87 1.71
CA CYS A 117 10.89 -16.36 0.58
C CYS A 117 12.12 -17.21 0.22
N SER A 118 12.57 -17.12 -1.04
CA SER A 118 13.77 -17.80 -1.54
C SER A 118 15.02 -16.95 -1.32
N GLU A 119 16.20 -17.58 -1.24
CA GLU A 119 17.49 -16.89 -1.05
C GLU A 119 17.77 -15.79 -2.10
N SER A 120 17.26 -15.96 -3.33
CA SER A 120 17.38 -14.98 -4.44
C SER A 120 16.46 -13.76 -4.32
N ALA A 121 15.42 -13.83 -3.49
CA ALA A 121 14.44 -12.77 -3.25
C ALA A 121 14.01 -12.83 -1.77
N PRO A 122 14.94 -12.60 -0.82
CA PRO A 122 14.83 -13.16 0.53
C PRO A 122 13.93 -12.40 1.50
N CYS A 123 13.45 -11.22 1.14
CA CYS A 123 12.70 -10.34 2.02
C CYS A 123 11.21 -10.35 1.67
N CYS A 124 10.36 -10.63 2.65
CA CYS A 124 8.90 -10.61 2.50
C CYS A 124 8.37 -9.19 2.74
N SER A 125 7.88 -8.52 1.69
CA SER A 125 7.31 -7.15 1.80
C SER A 125 6.01 -7.10 2.61
N GLU A 126 5.59 -5.89 3.00
CA GLU A 126 4.39 -5.68 3.82
C GLU A 126 3.08 -6.16 3.17
N TYR A 127 3.12 -6.43 1.86
CA TYR A 127 2.03 -6.92 1.02
C TYR A 127 2.10 -8.44 0.72
N GLY A 128 3.03 -9.18 1.31
CA GLY A 128 3.15 -10.63 1.13
C GLY A 128 3.83 -11.07 -0.16
N PHE A 129 4.69 -10.22 -0.75
CA PHE A 129 5.52 -10.56 -1.91
C PHE A 129 7.01 -10.58 -1.56
N CYS A 130 7.72 -11.57 -2.08
CA CYS A 130 9.16 -11.73 -1.92
C CYS A 130 9.95 -10.85 -2.89
N GLY A 131 11.04 -10.26 -2.39
CA GLY A 131 11.95 -9.46 -3.19
C GLY A 131 13.27 -9.18 -2.47
N SER A 132 13.97 -8.18 -3.00
CA SER A 132 15.28 -7.72 -2.52
C SER A 132 15.28 -6.21 -2.34
N ASP A 133 16.38 -5.66 -1.84
CA ASP A 133 16.61 -4.22 -1.72
C ASP A 133 15.51 -3.49 -0.92
N SER A 134 14.63 -2.71 -1.55
CA SER A 134 13.55 -1.97 -0.88
C SER A 134 12.53 -2.89 -0.20
N PHE A 135 12.38 -4.14 -0.64
CA PHE A 135 11.56 -5.15 0.03
C PHE A 135 12.11 -5.56 1.40
N CYS A 136 13.39 -5.28 1.66
CA CYS A 136 14.06 -5.52 2.94
C CYS A 136 14.01 -4.30 3.86
N LEU A 137 13.42 -3.18 3.44
CA LEU A 137 13.16 -2.02 4.30
C LEU A 137 11.80 -2.13 4.98
N GLY A 138 11.50 -1.14 5.82
CA GLY A 138 10.40 -1.21 6.78
C GLY A 138 9.06 -1.67 6.19
N GLY A 139 8.45 -2.63 6.87
CA GLY A 139 7.38 -3.47 6.39
C GLY A 139 7.86 -4.86 5.97
N CYS A 140 9.13 -5.20 6.19
CA CYS A 140 9.70 -6.49 5.85
C CYS A 140 9.34 -7.51 6.93
N GLU A 141 8.40 -8.41 6.64
CA GLU A 141 7.94 -9.45 7.56
C GLU A 141 9.06 -10.48 7.79
N PRO A 142 9.71 -10.49 8.96
CA PRO A 142 10.89 -11.33 9.21
C PRO A 142 10.56 -12.81 9.30
N LEU A 143 9.35 -13.18 9.73
CA LEU A 143 8.96 -14.58 9.94
C LEU A 143 8.63 -15.29 8.62
N TYR A 144 8.24 -14.55 7.58
CA TYR A 144 7.92 -15.09 6.26
C TYR A 144 9.03 -14.82 5.21
N SER A 145 10.08 -14.10 5.61
CA SER A 145 11.33 -13.94 4.87
C SER A 145 12.13 -15.26 4.83
N TYR A 146 13.17 -15.33 3.99
CA TYR A 146 14.00 -16.54 3.83
C TYR A 146 14.69 -16.94 5.15
N GLN A 147 15.14 -15.95 5.93
CA GLN A 147 15.51 -16.08 7.35
C GLN A 147 15.18 -14.75 8.04
N THR A 148 14.91 -14.77 9.34
CA THR A 148 14.53 -13.59 10.14
C THR A 148 15.52 -12.42 10.07
N THR A 149 16.78 -12.71 9.78
CA THR A 149 17.87 -11.72 9.69
C THR A 149 17.92 -10.95 8.37
N TYR A 150 17.12 -11.29 7.34
CA TYR A 150 17.24 -10.69 6.00
C TYR A 150 16.64 -9.29 5.86
N CYS A 151 15.59 -8.99 6.62
CA CYS A 151 15.09 -7.64 6.81
C CYS A 151 16.21 -6.72 7.34
N ARG A 152 16.14 -5.43 7.00
CA ARG A 152 17.01 -4.42 7.62
C ARG A 152 16.52 -4.12 9.04
N PRO A 153 17.41 -3.65 9.93
CA PRO A 153 16.98 -3.18 11.23
C PRO A 153 15.98 -2.04 11.11
N ASP A 154 14.95 -2.09 11.96
CA ASP A 154 13.92 -1.06 12.07
C ASP A 154 14.50 0.18 12.75
N PRO A 155 14.58 1.35 12.09
CA PRO A 155 15.30 2.50 12.64
C PRO A 155 14.70 2.96 13.97
N ILE A 156 15.54 3.10 14.99
CA ILE A 156 15.14 3.40 16.38
C ILE A 156 14.36 4.72 16.48
N CYS A 157 13.39 4.77 17.41
CA CYS A 157 12.61 5.97 17.71
C CYS A 157 13.51 7.16 18.08
N VAL A 158 13.11 8.35 17.63
CA VAL A 158 13.63 9.63 18.11
C VAL A 158 12.43 10.52 18.39
N SER A 159 12.31 11.04 19.62
CA SER A 159 11.17 11.87 20.00
C SER A 159 11.19 13.17 19.20
N GLN A 160 10.12 13.43 18.45
CA GLN A 160 10.05 14.52 17.48
C GLN A 160 8.61 14.98 17.25
N GLU A 161 8.48 16.22 16.78
CA GLU A 161 7.21 16.81 16.35
C GLU A 161 7.40 17.27 14.90
N THR A 162 6.59 16.72 13.98
CA THR A 162 6.55 17.11 12.57
C THR A 162 5.36 18.02 12.35
N ASP A 163 5.61 19.26 11.90
CA ASP A 163 4.60 20.13 11.32
C ASP A 163 4.60 19.92 9.80
N PHE A 164 3.48 19.45 9.24
CA PHE A 164 3.37 19.10 7.83
C PHE A 164 3.24 20.30 6.89
N THR A 165 3.30 21.53 7.41
CA THR A 165 3.60 22.71 6.58
C THR A 165 5.06 22.74 6.09
N ASP A 166 5.98 22.02 6.74
CA ASP A 166 7.34 21.77 6.26
C ASP A 166 7.50 20.30 5.80
N LEU A 167 7.63 20.12 4.48
CA LEU A 167 7.83 18.81 3.85
C LEU A 167 9.31 18.47 3.60
N SER A 168 10.27 19.27 4.10
CA SER A 168 11.70 19.11 3.84
C SER A 168 12.29 17.77 4.30
N ARG A 169 11.67 17.10 5.29
CA ARG A 169 12.06 15.77 5.81
C ARG A 169 11.07 14.66 5.42
N VAL A 170 10.17 14.91 4.46
CA VAL A 170 9.27 13.90 3.88
C VAL A 170 9.80 13.47 2.52
N ASN A 171 10.20 12.21 2.38
CA ASN A 171 10.61 11.68 1.08
C ASN A 171 9.39 11.45 0.19
N GLN A 172 9.20 12.34 -0.79
CA GLN A 172 8.10 12.30 -1.77
C GLN A 172 8.26 11.21 -2.85
N ASN A 173 9.37 10.48 -2.90
CA ASN A 173 9.50 9.29 -3.72
C ASN A 173 9.92 8.09 -2.85
N SER A 174 8.91 7.30 -2.44
CA SER A 174 9.12 6.09 -1.65
C SER A 174 10.03 5.06 -2.32
N SER A 175 10.06 4.99 -3.66
CA SER A 175 10.94 4.07 -4.38
C SER A 175 12.44 4.42 -4.28
N ASP A 176 12.78 5.67 -3.97
CA ASP A 176 14.16 6.12 -3.75
C ASP A 176 14.60 6.02 -2.27
N TYR A 177 13.72 5.57 -1.37
CA TYR A 177 14.06 5.45 0.05
C TYR A 177 15.04 4.29 0.28
N THR A 178 16.21 4.62 0.83
CA THR A 178 17.33 3.69 1.05
C THR A 178 17.54 3.28 2.51
N GLY A 179 16.55 3.50 3.38
CA GLY A 179 16.65 3.21 4.83
C GLY A 179 17.26 4.34 5.67
N ASN A 180 17.49 5.52 5.08
CA ASN A 180 18.10 6.66 5.78
C ASN A 180 17.08 7.48 6.58
N ALA A 181 16.71 6.97 7.75
CA ALA A 181 15.83 7.62 8.72
C ALA A 181 16.44 8.88 9.40
N THR A 182 17.66 9.29 9.04
CA THR A 182 18.25 10.56 9.52
C THR A 182 18.00 11.68 8.52
N ALA A 183 18.04 11.38 7.22
CA ALA A 183 17.67 12.33 6.17
C ALA A 183 16.15 12.56 6.11
N TRP A 184 15.36 11.49 6.26
CA TRP A 184 13.91 11.51 6.09
C TRP A 184 13.23 10.99 7.35
N ASP A 185 12.25 11.72 7.88
CA ASP A 185 11.41 11.29 9.01
C ASP A 185 10.17 10.52 8.54
N TRP A 186 9.74 10.80 7.30
CA TRP A 186 8.56 10.22 6.67
C TRP A 186 8.85 9.82 5.23
N VAL A 187 8.11 8.82 4.74
CA VAL A 187 8.12 8.36 3.35
C VAL A 187 6.69 8.39 2.82
N ASN A 188 6.55 8.92 1.60
CA ASN A 188 5.32 9.08 0.83
C ASN A 188 4.31 10.11 1.41
N ASP A 189 3.03 10.00 1.05
CA ASP A 189 2.30 10.98 0.20
C ASP A 189 1.98 12.40 0.76
N GLY A 190 2.91 13.06 1.45
CA GLY A 190 2.80 14.48 1.80
C GLY A 190 1.73 14.83 2.86
N ALA A 191 1.46 16.14 3.03
CA ALA A 191 0.60 16.66 4.10
C ALA A 191 -0.91 16.42 3.89
N ARG A 192 -1.33 16.39 2.62
CA ARG A 192 -2.71 16.17 2.21
C ARG A 192 -2.74 14.86 1.44
N LEU A 193 -3.19 13.81 2.12
CA LEU A 193 -3.40 12.52 1.48
C LEU A 193 -4.64 12.63 0.59
N ILE A 194 -4.54 12.10 -0.62
CA ILE A 194 -5.57 12.14 -1.65
C ILE A 194 -6.03 10.73 -2.08
N LEU A 195 -7.31 10.62 -2.40
CA LEU A 195 -7.91 9.44 -3.01
C LEU A 195 -8.52 9.80 -4.36
N THR A 196 -8.10 9.11 -5.41
CA THR A 196 -8.68 9.09 -6.74
C THR A 196 -9.09 7.67 -7.10
N GLN A 197 -9.95 7.54 -8.12
CA GLN A 197 -10.32 6.23 -8.66
C GLN A 197 -9.11 5.44 -9.19
N ASP A 198 -8.08 6.13 -9.67
CA ASP A 198 -6.90 5.52 -10.28
C ASP A 198 -5.77 5.20 -9.26
N ASN A 199 -5.62 5.99 -8.18
CA ASN A 199 -4.54 5.79 -7.21
C ASN A 199 -4.85 4.76 -6.11
N GLY A 200 -6.14 4.49 -5.84
CA GLY A 200 -6.55 3.55 -4.81
C GLY A 200 -6.27 4.02 -3.37
N GLY A 201 -6.00 5.30 -3.16
CA GLY A 201 -5.66 5.91 -1.87
C GLY A 201 -4.21 6.39 -1.82
N THR A 202 -3.82 6.94 -0.67
CA THR A 202 -2.44 7.37 -0.38
C THR A 202 -2.12 7.16 1.09
N LYS A 203 -0.83 7.02 1.40
CA LYS A 203 -0.33 6.70 2.74
C LYS A 203 0.99 7.42 2.98
N ILE A 204 1.14 8.03 4.15
CA ILE A 204 2.44 8.50 4.67
C ILE A 204 2.85 7.61 5.85
N SER A 205 4.11 7.21 5.90
CA SER A 205 4.66 6.33 6.95
C SER A 205 5.91 6.95 7.56
N SER A 206 6.08 6.85 8.87
CA SER A 206 7.35 7.19 9.52
C SER A 206 8.46 6.26 9.03
N THR A 207 9.68 6.79 8.98
CA THR A 207 10.91 6.00 8.72
C THR A 207 11.44 5.30 9.96
N ARG A 208 11.06 5.82 11.13
CA ARG A 208 11.42 5.30 12.46
C ARG A 208 10.28 4.50 13.06
N TYR A 209 10.66 3.55 13.89
CA TYR A 209 9.78 2.67 14.63
C TYR A 209 9.85 3.03 16.10
N MET A 210 8.70 2.98 16.77
CA MET A 210 8.61 3.10 18.22
C MET A 210 8.07 1.83 18.85
N LEU A 211 8.57 1.49 20.03
CA LEU A 211 7.99 0.51 20.93
C LEU A 211 7.63 1.23 22.24
N TYR A 212 6.33 1.36 22.50
CA TYR A 212 5.75 2.16 23.59
C TYR A 212 6.05 3.66 23.48
N GLY A 213 5.37 4.45 24.32
CA GLY A 213 5.44 5.92 24.32
C GLY A 213 4.10 6.56 23.98
N THR A 214 4.13 7.74 23.38
CA THR A 214 2.91 8.47 22.96
C THR A 214 3.00 8.96 21.52
N VAL A 215 1.86 9.03 20.86
CA VAL A 215 1.71 9.63 19.53
C VAL A 215 0.50 10.56 19.55
N ASP A 216 0.69 11.84 19.24
CA ASP A 216 -0.39 12.79 19.02
C ASP A 216 -0.53 13.06 17.52
N PHE A 217 -1.71 12.79 16.95
CA PHE A 217 -2.10 13.11 15.59
C PHE A 217 -3.02 14.34 15.60
N VAL A 218 -2.64 15.39 14.87
CA VAL A 218 -3.51 16.57 14.67
C VAL A 218 -3.94 16.60 13.21
N LEU A 219 -5.19 16.24 12.94
CA LEU A 219 -5.71 16.06 11.58
C LEU A 219 -7.19 16.45 11.44
N GLU A 220 -7.58 16.71 10.19
CA GLU A 220 -8.95 16.77 9.67
C GLU A 220 -9.19 15.53 8.79
N THR A 221 -10.37 14.92 8.90
CA THR A 221 -10.70 13.62 8.29
C THR A 221 -11.40 13.75 6.93
N SER A 222 -11.51 12.63 6.22
CA SER A 222 -12.46 12.48 5.11
C SER A 222 -13.92 12.44 5.60
N LYS A 223 -14.86 12.83 4.73
CA LYS A 223 -16.30 12.96 5.04
C LYS A 223 -17.27 12.27 4.06
N TRP A 224 -16.75 11.48 3.12
CA TRP A 224 -17.55 10.91 2.03
C TRP A 224 -17.75 9.42 2.25
N ALA A 225 -18.97 8.93 2.03
CA ALA A 225 -19.28 7.50 2.09
C ALA A 225 -18.28 6.66 1.29
N GLY A 226 -17.79 5.58 1.89
CA GLY A 226 -16.80 4.68 1.32
C GLY A 226 -15.34 5.18 1.38
N VAL A 227 -15.08 6.40 1.86
CA VAL A 227 -13.73 7.00 1.95
C VAL A 227 -13.30 7.09 3.40
N VAL A 228 -12.28 6.34 3.77
CA VAL A 228 -11.84 6.18 5.17
C VAL A 228 -10.54 6.92 5.39
N THR A 229 -10.44 7.64 6.51
CA THR A 229 -9.17 8.13 7.04
C THR A 229 -8.71 7.17 8.14
N ALA A 230 -7.41 6.88 8.16
CA ALA A 230 -6.76 5.99 9.11
C ALA A 230 -5.54 6.69 9.73
N ALA A 231 -5.33 6.53 11.04
CA ALA A 231 -4.11 6.91 11.73
C ALA A 231 -3.71 5.78 12.68
N ILE A 232 -2.63 5.07 12.36
CA ILE A 232 -2.31 3.76 12.95
C ILE A 232 -0.84 3.65 13.37
N THR A 233 -0.56 2.69 14.24
CA THR A 233 0.76 2.05 14.36
C THR A 233 0.76 0.76 13.53
N MET A 234 1.87 0.38 12.91
CA MET A 234 2.00 -0.88 12.16
C MET A 234 3.42 -1.44 12.31
N SER A 235 3.55 -2.61 12.94
CA SER A 235 4.81 -3.37 12.99
C SER A 235 5.01 -4.25 11.76
N ASP A 236 6.24 -4.74 11.60
CA ASP A 236 6.58 -5.61 10.46
C ASP A 236 5.96 -7.01 10.58
N VAL A 237 5.59 -7.40 11.80
CA VAL A 237 4.83 -8.62 12.13
C VAL A 237 3.32 -8.38 12.32
N LYS A 238 2.81 -7.19 11.99
CA LYS A 238 1.39 -6.82 12.00
C LYS A 238 0.72 -6.69 13.38
N ASP A 239 1.47 -6.30 14.41
CA ASP A 239 0.85 -5.59 15.53
C ASP A 239 0.40 -4.21 15.06
N GLU A 240 -0.80 -3.79 15.49
CA GLU A 240 -1.42 -2.54 15.06
C GLU A 240 -2.29 -1.94 16.17
N ILE A 241 -2.31 -0.62 16.27
CA ILE A 241 -3.17 0.19 17.12
C ILE A 241 -3.74 1.27 16.22
N ASP A 242 -5.07 1.40 16.15
CA ASP A 242 -5.72 2.23 15.13
C ASP A 242 -6.66 3.30 15.69
N TRP A 243 -6.78 4.37 14.88
CA TRP A 243 -7.91 5.27 14.78
C TRP A 243 -8.44 5.21 13.35
N GLU A 244 -9.72 4.85 13.18
CA GLU A 244 -10.40 4.80 11.88
C GLU A 244 -11.61 5.74 11.85
N TRP A 245 -11.73 6.57 10.81
CA TRP A 245 -12.89 7.43 10.56
C TRP A 245 -13.66 6.94 9.33
N PRO A 246 -14.72 6.12 9.52
CA PRO A 246 -15.46 5.54 8.42
C PRO A 246 -16.40 6.55 7.73
N GLY A 247 -15.95 7.01 6.56
CA GLY A 247 -16.82 7.58 5.53
C GLY A 247 -17.45 8.92 5.90
N ALA A 248 -18.78 8.92 5.99
CA ALA A 248 -19.59 10.12 6.27
C ALA A 248 -19.88 10.35 7.77
N THR A 249 -19.30 9.54 8.66
CA THR A 249 -19.56 9.60 10.11
C THR A 249 -18.60 10.59 10.79
N THR A 250 -18.79 11.89 10.57
CA THR A 250 -17.81 12.90 11.03
C THR A 250 -17.98 13.34 12.49
N ASP A 251 -18.93 12.79 13.24
CA ASP A 251 -19.15 13.00 14.68
C ASP A 251 -18.60 11.86 15.56
N GLN A 252 -17.98 10.84 14.97
CA GLN A 252 -17.44 9.67 15.67
C GLN A 252 -16.11 9.21 15.07
N VAL A 253 -15.36 8.44 15.86
CA VAL A 253 -14.16 7.73 15.46
C VAL A 253 -14.22 6.30 16.00
N GLN A 254 -13.62 5.34 15.30
CA GLN A 254 -13.43 3.99 15.81
C GLN A 254 -12.00 3.78 16.29
N THR A 255 -11.87 3.01 17.35
CA THR A 255 -10.61 2.56 17.95
C THR A 255 -10.57 1.05 17.89
N ASN A 256 -9.45 0.48 17.52
CA ASN A 256 -9.25 -0.96 17.46
C ASN A 256 -7.74 -1.26 17.54
N TYR A 257 -7.40 -2.54 17.69
CA TYR A 257 -6.02 -3.00 17.75
C TYR A 257 -5.93 -4.45 17.24
N TRP A 258 -4.80 -4.81 16.66
CA TRP A 258 -4.52 -6.17 16.20
C TRP A 258 -3.21 -6.68 16.80
N TYR A 259 -3.15 -8.00 16.98
CA TYR A 259 -1.97 -8.71 17.44
C TYR A 259 -1.55 -9.68 16.34
N LEU A 260 -0.32 -9.53 15.85
CA LEU A 260 0.30 -10.31 14.78
C LEU A 260 -0.56 -10.52 13.52
N GLY A 261 -1.37 -9.52 13.14
CA GLY A 261 -2.28 -9.58 11.98
C GLY A 261 -3.41 -10.62 12.11
N VAL A 262 -3.58 -11.23 13.29
CA VAL A 262 -4.57 -12.29 13.52
C VAL A 262 -5.96 -11.67 13.67
N ALA A 263 -6.69 -11.58 12.56
CA ALA A 263 -7.99 -10.93 12.53
C ALA A 263 -9.09 -11.76 13.24
N ILE A 264 -9.55 -11.29 14.42
CA ILE A 264 -10.62 -11.92 15.21
C ILE A 264 -11.99 -11.28 14.89
N TYR A 265 -12.50 -11.50 13.68
CA TYR A 265 -13.76 -10.91 13.20
C TYR A 265 -15.00 -11.26 14.05
N SER A 266 -14.99 -12.38 14.77
CA SER A 266 -16.11 -12.80 15.65
C SER A 266 -16.14 -12.10 17.01
N ALA A 267 -15.09 -11.36 17.36
CA ALA A 267 -14.97 -10.60 18.59
C ALA A 267 -14.23 -9.29 18.28
N THR A 268 -14.88 -8.43 17.50
CA THR A 268 -14.37 -7.12 17.09
C THR A 268 -13.78 -6.38 18.29
N LYS A 269 -12.49 -6.06 18.23
CA LYS A 269 -11.84 -5.19 19.22
C LYS A 269 -12.14 -3.71 18.96
N GLY A 270 -12.93 -3.41 17.94
CA GLY A 270 -13.52 -2.11 17.62
C GLY A 270 -14.40 -1.54 18.74
N ALA A 271 -14.22 -0.26 19.04
CA ALA A 271 -15.12 0.55 19.84
C ALA A 271 -15.22 1.98 19.28
N SER A 272 -16.44 2.47 19.10
CA SER A 272 -16.70 3.85 18.65
C SER A 272 -16.66 4.84 19.83
N SER A 273 -16.15 6.04 19.57
CA SER A 273 -16.20 7.19 20.48
C SER A 273 -16.73 8.42 19.74
N SER A 274 -17.54 9.24 20.41
CA SER A 274 -18.01 10.52 19.86
C SER A 274 -16.91 11.58 19.90
N VAL A 275 -16.92 12.48 18.91
CA VAL A 275 -16.05 13.65 18.85
C VAL A 275 -16.86 14.92 19.15
N SER A 276 -16.22 15.95 19.69
CA SER A 276 -16.87 17.18 20.16
C SER A 276 -17.35 18.11 19.03
N SER A 277 -16.81 17.97 17.82
CA SER A 277 -17.23 18.67 16.61
C SER A 277 -16.97 17.83 15.34
N ASP A 278 -17.44 18.34 14.20
CA ASP A 278 -17.26 17.74 12.86
C ASP A 278 -15.77 17.59 12.52
N THR A 279 -15.31 16.34 12.49
CA THR A 279 -13.91 15.94 12.28
C THR A 279 -13.34 16.28 10.90
N ALA A 280 -14.20 16.54 9.90
CA ALA A 280 -13.78 16.93 8.57
C ALA A 280 -13.75 18.45 8.34
N SER A 281 -14.17 19.22 9.35
CA SER A 281 -14.20 20.69 9.34
C SER A 281 -13.38 21.32 10.47
N ASN A 282 -12.84 20.52 11.39
CA ASN A 282 -12.09 20.99 12.57
C ASN A 282 -10.94 20.02 12.87
N PHE A 283 -9.75 20.58 13.11
CA PHE A 283 -8.64 19.81 13.67
C PHE A 283 -8.93 19.38 15.11
N HIS A 284 -8.82 18.07 15.36
CA HIS A 284 -8.79 17.47 16.69
C HIS A 284 -7.41 16.87 16.96
N THR A 285 -7.08 16.66 18.23
CA THR A 285 -5.89 15.90 18.64
C THR A 285 -6.32 14.50 19.06
N TYR A 286 -5.86 13.49 18.32
CA TYR A 286 -6.08 12.08 18.62
C TYR A 286 -4.78 11.48 19.11
N SER A 287 -4.78 10.84 20.27
CA SER A 287 -3.53 10.32 20.85
C SER A 287 -3.60 8.86 21.23
N PHE A 288 -2.54 8.13 20.94
CA PHE A 288 -2.21 6.88 21.63
C PHE A 288 -1.25 7.18 22.78
N GLU A 289 -1.51 6.60 23.94
CA GLU A 289 -0.49 6.32 24.95
C GLU A 289 -0.39 4.80 25.05
N TRP A 290 0.77 4.26 24.69
CA TRP A 290 1.02 2.82 24.58
C TRP A 290 2.16 2.45 25.52
N THR A 291 1.90 1.50 26.40
CA THR A 291 2.84 0.97 27.38
C THR A 291 2.86 -0.55 27.31
N GLU A 292 3.77 -1.21 28.03
CA GLU A 292 3.74 -2.66 28.14
C GLU A 292 2.42 -3.16 28.76
N ASP A 293 1.82 -2.40 29.69
CA ASP A 293 0.66 -2.84 30.47
C ASP A 293 -0.70 -2.43 29.87
N TYR A 294 -0.77 -1.35 29.09
CA TYR A 294 -2.03 -0.82 28.56
C TYR A 294 -1.85 0.09 27.33
N ILE A 295 -2.96 0.27 26.59
CA ILE A 295 -3.13 1.30 25.56
C ILE A 295 -4.28 2.21 25.98
N ASN A 296 -4.04 3.52 26.00
CA ASN A 296 -5.04 4.56 26.12
C ASN A 296 -5.24 5.27 24.77
N TRP A 297 -6.50 5.46 24.39
CA TRP A 297 -6.92 6.31 23.27
C TRP A 297 -7.51 7.59 23.85
N ASN A 298 -7.00 8.74 23.41
CA ASN A 298 -7.41 10.06 23.88
C ASN A 298 -7.89 10.94 22.72
N ILE A 299 -8.93 11.74 22.96
CA ILE A 299 -9.41 12.79 22.05
C ILE A 299 -9.33 14.12 22.79
N ASP A 300 -8.63 15.10 22.22
CA ASP A 300 -8.39 16.43 22.77
C ASP A 300 -7.91 16.40 24.24
N GLY A 301 -7.01 15.46 24.56
CA GLY A 301 -6.45 15.24 25.90
C GLY A 301 -7.36 14.50 26.89
N SER A 302 -8.53 14.01 26.44
CA SER A 302 -9.46 13.22 27.27
C SER A 302 -9.44 11.75 26.86
N THR A 303 -9.17 10.83 27.79
CA THR A 303 -9.21 9.38 27.53
C THR A 303 -10.63 8.92 27.22
N VAL A 304 -10.83 8.34 26.04
CA VAL A 304 -12.12 7.77 25.59
C VAL A 304 -12.15 6.25 25.70
N ARG A 305 -10.99 5.60 25.72
CA ARG A 305 -10.85 4.15 25.86
C ARG A 305 -9.50 3.77 26.49
N THR A 306 -9.53 2.73 27.31
CA THR A 306 -8.35 2.01 27.82
C THR A 306 -8.48 0.53 27.46
N VAL A 307 -7.37 -0.14 27.13
CA VAL A 307 -7.26 -1.60 27.02
C VAL A 307 -6.06 -2.04 27.86
N GLN A 308 -6.28 -2.86 28.88
CA GLN A 308 -5.20 -3.47 29.65
C GLN A 308 -4.68 -4.72 28.90
N LYS A 309 -3.36 -4.96 28.92
CA LYS A 309 -2.74 -6.21 28.46
C LYS A 309 -3.39 -7.43 29.13
N THR A 310 -3.74 -7.33 30.41
CA THR A 310 -4.45 -8.39 31.16
C THR A 310 -5.77 -8.83 30.52
N ASP A 311 -6.49 -7.92 29.86
CA ASP A 311 -7.79 -8.17 29.24
C ASP A 311 -7.67 -8.82 27.84
N THR A 312 -6.43 -8.97 27.35
CA THR A 312 -6.11 -9.60 26.07
C THR A 312 -5.66 -11.06 26.21
N LEU A 313 -5.60 -11.58 27.44
CA LEU A 313 -5.22 -12.97 27.69
C LEU A 313 -6.11 -13.94 26.90
N SER A 314 -5.47 -14.86 26.19
CA SER A 314 -6.12 -15.90 25.41
C SER A 314 -7.06 -16.75 26.28
N SER A 315 -8.12 -17.31 25.70
CA SER A 315 -9.13 -18.08 26.46
C SER A 315 -8.60 -19.36 27.12
N ASN A 316 -7.42 -19.83 26.70
CA ASN A 316 -6.67 -20.94 27.29
C ASN A 316 -5.59 -20.49 28.29
N GLY A 317 -5.44 -19.18 28.51
CA GLY A 317 -4.51 -18.59 29.49
C GLY A 317 -3.03 -18.68 29.12
N SER A 318 -2.69 -18.79 27.83
CA SER A 318 -1.33 -19.09 27.36
C SER A 318 -0.56 -17.92 26.74
N GLU A 319 -1.23 -16.82 26.39
CA GLU A 319 -0.66 -15.76 25.56
C GLU A 319 -1.47 -14.46 25.76
N TYR A 320 -0.80 -13.32 25.92
CA TYR A 320 -1.43 -12.00 25.87
C TYR A 320 -1.46 -11.48 24.44
N LYS A 321 -2.66 -11.34 23.86
CA LYS A 321 -2.83 -10.84 22.48
C LYS A 321 -2.81 -9.31 22.46
N PHE A 322 -1.65 -8.74 22.73
CA PHE A 322 -1.45 -7.30 22.94
C PHE A 322 -0.27 -6.78 22.09
N PRO A 323 -0.42 -5.64 21.38
CA PRO A 323 0.65 -5.02 20.61
C PRO A 323 1.93 -4.81 21.43
N SER A 324 3.02 -5.42 21.01
CA SER A 324 4.29 -5.47 21.77
C SER A 324 5.54 -5.44 20.89
N THR A 325 5.40 -5.21 19.59
CA THR A 325 6.52 -5.12 18.64
C THR A 325 6.69 -3.73 18.03
N PRO A 326 7.92 -3.26 17.76
CA PRO A 326 8.19 -1.91 17.27
C PRO A 326 7.37 -1.61 16.02
N SER A 327 6.77 -0.42 15.96
CA SER A 327 5.80 -0.06 14.94
C SER A 327 6.11 1.28 14.29
N ARG A 328 5.89 1.37 12.97
CA ARG A 328 5.84 2.66 12.25
C ARG A 328 4.52 3.36 12.52
N ILE A 329 4.54 4.68 12.46
CA ILE A 329 3.33 5.50 12.44
C ILE A 329 2.89 5.68 11.00
N GLN A 330 1.64 5.35 10.67
CA GLN A 330 1.11 5.48 9.32
C GLN A 330 -0.21 6.26 9.35
N ILE A 331 -0.39 7.15 8.38
CA ILE A 331 -1.65 7.86 8.16
C ILE A 331 -2.05 7.61 6.72
N SER A 332 -3.32 7.28 6.46
CA SER A 332 -3.80 6.99 5.11
C SER A 332 -5.18 7.59 4.83
N ILE A 333 -5.50 7.71 3.54
CA ILE A 333 -6.86 7.80 3.03
C ILE A 333 -7.07 6.63 2.06
N TRP A 334 -8.10 5.81 2.30
CA TRP A 334 -8.27 4.54 1.58
C TRP A 334 -9.73 4.26 1.17
N PRO A 335 -9.94 3.53 0.05
CA PRO A 335 -11.26 3.36 -0.55
C PRO A 335 -11.95 2.07 -0.06
N ALA A 336 -12.57 2.13 1.11
CA ALA A 336 -13.36 1.02 1.65
C ALA A 336 -14.61 0.69 0.80
N GLY A 337 -15.26 1.70 0.22
CA GLY A 337 -16.50 1.57 -0.56
C GLY A 337 -16.29 1.20 -2.02
N THR A 338 -15.57 0.11 -2.30
CA THR A 338 -15.30 -0.42 -3.65
C THR A 338 -15.85 -1.84 -3.83
N SER A 339 -16.01 -2.29 -5.08
CA SER A 339 -16.53 -3.62 -5.42
C SER A 339 -15.65 -4.78 -4.96
N ASP A 340 -14.38 -4.50 -4.67
CA ASP A 340 -13.36 -5.50 -4.41
C ASP A 340 -13.27 -5.83 -2.90
N ASN A 341 -13.86 -4.98 -2.06
CA ASN A 341 -13.95 -5.17 -0.62
C ASN A 341 -15.17 -6.00 -0.21
N ALA A 342 -15.11 -6.60 0.98
CA ALA A 342 -16.23 -7.35 1.54
C ALA A 342 -17.41 -6.41 1.87
N GLN A 343 -18.65 -6.89 1.68
CA GLN A 343 -19.86 -6.10 1.90
C GLN A 343 -19.91 -5.44 3.30
N GLY A 344 -19.44 -6.14 4.35
CA GLY A 344 -19.38 -5.58 5.70
C GLY A 344 -18.44 -4.38 5.83
N THR A 345 -17.34 -4.33 5.08
CA THR A 345 -16.42 -3.19 5.01
C THR A 345 -17.04 -2.02 4.26
N ILE A 346 -17.75 -2.30 3.15
CA ILE A 346 -18.49 -1.29 2.38
C ILE A 346 -19.59 -0.66 3.26
N ASP A 347 -20.39 -1.48 3.94
CA ASP A 347 -21.49 -1.04 4.82
C ASP A 347 -20.95 -0.24 6.02
N TRP A 348 -19.86 -0.70 6.64
CA TRP A 348 -19.17 -0.01 7.73
C TRP A 348 -18.67 1.38 7.34
N ALA A 349 -18.12 1.53 6.13
CA ALA A 349 -17.67 2.82 5.59
C ALA A 349 -18.83 3.73 5.10
N GLY A 350 -20.09 3.34 5.31
CA GLY A 350 -21.27 4.12 4.90
C GLY A 350 -21.70 3.91 3.45
N GLY A 351 -21.18 2.88 2.77
CA GLY A 351 -21.59 2.48 1.42
C GLY A 351 -20.50 2.66 0.35
N MET A 352 -20.92 2.56 -0.92
CA MET A 352 -20.05 2.74 -2.08
C MET A 352 -19.60 4.19 -2.24
N ILE A 353 -18.38 4.38 -2.72
CA ILE A 353 -17.84 5.71 -3.06
C ILE A 353 -18.65 6.31 -4.23
N ASN A 354 -19.13 7.54 -4.04
CA ASN A 354 -19.76 8.31 -5.11
C ASN A 354 -18.73 9.17 -5.86
N TRP A 355 -18.21 8.66 -6.97
CA TRP A 355 -17.26 9.40 -7.83
C TRP A 355 -17.89 10.60 -8.56
N ASP A 356 -19.22 10.70 -8.63
CA ASP A 356 -19.95 11.88 -9.13
C ASP A 356 -20.17 12.95 -8.04
N ASN A 357 -19.56 12.81 -6.85
CA ASN A 357 -19.66 13.81 -5.78
C ASN A 357 -19.09 15.16 -6.23
N SER A 358 -19.76 16.27 -5.88
CA SER A 358 -19.36 17.63 -6.27
C SER A 358 -17.93 17.99 -5.85
N ASP A 359 -17.49 17.55 -4.67
CA ASP A 359 -16.15 17.84 -4.15
C ASP A 359 -15.11 17.05 -4.96
N TYR A 360 -15.40 15.80 -5.33
CA TYR A 360 -14.52 14.99 -6.18
C TYR A 360 -14.43 15.57 -7.60
N VAL A 361 -15.57 15.85 -8.24
CA VAL A 361 -15.61 16.40 -9.60
C VAL A 361 -14.95 17.78 -9.69
N SER A 362 -15.03 18.58 -8.62
CA SER A 362 -14.40 19.91 -8.56
C SER A 362 -12.90 19.89 -8.27
N ASN A 363 -12.40 18.95 -7.46
CA ASN A 363 -10.99 18.90 -7.05
C ASN A 363 -10.16 17.86 -7.81
N GLY A 364 -10.80 16.85 -8.39
CA GLY A 364 -10.17 15.67 -8.98
C GLY A 364 -9.81 14.57 -7.97
N TYR A 365 -10.12 14.76 -6.67
CA TYR A 365 -9.79 13.82 -5.59
C TYR A 365 -10.67 14.04 -4.35
N PHE A 366 -10.74 13.02 -3.49
CA PHE A 366 -11.10 13.17 -2.06
C PHE A 366 -9.82 13.35 -1.22
N TRP A 367 -9.93 13.89 -0.01
CA TRP A 367 -8.76 14.19 0.82
C TRP A 367 -9.02 14.06 2.33
N ASN A 368 -7.94 13.93 3.10
CA ASN A 368 -7.88 14.34 4.50
C ASN A 368 -6.85 15.48 4.63
N THR A 369 -6.55 15.98 5.83
CA THR A 369 -5.45 16.95 6.00
C THR A 369 -4.74 16.73 7.33
N ILE A 370 -3.43 16.49 7.27
CA ILE A 370 -2.58 16.32 8.45
C ILE A 370 -1.94 17.67 8.74
N LYS A 371 -2.05 18.14 9.98
CA LYS A 371 -1.36 19.35 10.46
C LYS A 371 -0.03 18.99 11.11
N SER A 372 -0.06 18.08 12.08
CA SER A 372 1.15 17.68 12.80
C SER A 372 1.05 16.28 13.37
N VAL A 373 2.20 15.62 13.51
CA VAL A 373 2.34 14.40 14.31
C VAL A 373 3.47 14.58 15.31
N LYS A 374 3.20 14.28 16.57
CA LYS A 374 4.19 14.27 17.64
C LYS A 374 4.38 12.84 18.14
N MET A 375 5.62 12.40 18.19
CA MET A 375 6.02 11.08 18.68
C MET A 375 6.94 11.27 19.89
N THR A 376 6.59 10.65 21.01
CA THR A 376 7.45 10.58 22.20
C THR A 376 7.78 9.13 22.46
N CYS A 377 9.07 8.77 22.36
CA CYS A 377 9.55 7.41 22.52
C CYS A 377 9.37 6.83 23.93
N GLY A 378 9.34 5.51 24.05
CA GLY A 378 9.33 4.80 25.33
C GLY A 378 10.59 5.05 26.17
N GLN A 379 10.50 4.94 27.50
CA GLN A 379 11.62 5.19 28.40
C GLN A 379 12.82 4.26 28.15
N ASP A 380 12.57 3.02 27.76
CA ASP A 380 13.62 2.05 27.43
C ASP A 380 14.34 2.42 26.11
N GLU A 381 13.60 2.93 25.12
CA GLU A 381 14.18 3.45 23.87
C GLU A 381 15.10 4.66 24.16
N MET A 382 14.63 5.59 24.99
CA MET A 382 15.39 6.76 25.42
C MET A 382 16.66 6.38 26.20
N SER A 383 16.60 5.32 27.00
CA SER A 383 17.74 4.81 27.78
C SER A 383 18.81 4.17 26.90
N VAL A 384 18.41 3.56 25.77
CA VAL A 384 19.29 2.85 24.84
C VAL A 384 19.92 3.76 23.79
N GLY A 385 19.29 4.91 23.48
CA GLY A 385 19.80 5.94 22.56
C GLY A 385 21.17 6.54 22.90
N THR A 386 21.80 6.17 24.03
CA THR A 386 23.14 6.60 24.43
C THR A 386 24.28 5.65 24.02
N ASN A 387 23.99 4.42 23.59
CA ASN A 387 24.98 3.35 23.40
C ASN A 387 25.29 2.98 21.93
N GLY A 388 24.91 3.83 20.96
CA GLY A 388 25.20 3.59 19.54
C GLY A 388 24.26 2.61 18.83
N THR A 389 23.13 2.29 19.47
CA THR A 389 22.00 1.57 18.85
C THR A 389 21.45 2.35 17.66
N THR A 390 21.21 1.65 16.55
CA THR A 390 20.68 2.18 15.29
C THR A 390 19.23 1.78 15.05
N GLY A 391 18.80 0.63 15.58
CA GLY A 391 17.47 0.07 15.33
C GLY A 391 17.18 -1.22 16.09
N TRP A 392 16.08 -1.86 15.70
CA TRP A 392 15.61 -3.14 16.21
C TRP A 392 15.83 -4.27 15.20
N VAL A 393 15.97 -5.51 15.67
CA VAL A 393 15.91 -6.73 14.86
C VAL A 393 15.10 -7.81 15.56
N TYR A 394 14.38 -8.58 14.75
CA TYR A 394 13.59 -9.72 15.22
C TYR A 394 14.47 -10.97 15.40
N GLY A 395 14.46 -11.54 16.61
CA GLY A 395 15.25 -12.70 17.02
C GLY A 395 14.64 -14.06 16.69
N GLY A 396 13.45 -14.09 16.08
CA GLY A 396 12.59 -15.28 15.98
C GLY A 396 11.43 -15.19 16.98
N ASN A 397 10.82 -16.32 17.35
CA ASN A 397 9.70 -16.33 18.30
C ASN A 397 10.17 -16.75 19.70
N GLU A 398 9.61 -16.12 20.72
CA GLU A 398 9.74 -16.51 22.12
C GLU A 398 8.91 -17.76 22.44
N THR A 399 9.01 -18.23 23.69
CA THR A 399 8.34 -19.47 24.13
C THR A 399 6.81 -19.40 24.05
N GLU A 400 6.24 -18.19 24.07
CA GLU A 400 4.79 -17.94 23.97
C GLU A 400 4.30 -17.75 22.52
N GLY A 401 5.21 -17.74 21.53
CA GLY A 401 4.88 -17.51 20.12
C GLY A 401 4.97 -16.04 19.67
N VAL A 402 5.12 -15.11 20.61
CA VAL A 402 5.40 -13.68 20.38
C VAL A 402 6.75 -13.52 19.67
N PRO A 403 6.90 -12.65 18.64
CA PRO A 403 8.19 -12.37 18.02
C PRO A 403 9.12 -11.60 18.98
N ALA A 404 10.27 -12.17 19.28
CA ALA A 404 11.32 -11.55 20.08
C ALA A 404 11.95 -10.38 19.33
N VAL A 405 12.11 -9.22 19.99
CA VAL A 405 12.78 -8.04 19.42
C VAL A 405 13.97 -7.63 20.27
N THR A 406 15.05 -7.23 19.61
CA THR A 406 16.29 -6.81 20.29
C THR A 406 16.92 -5.60 19.61
N PHE A 407 17.62 -4.79 20.38
CA PHE A 407 18.38 -3.65 19.87
C PHE A 407 19.61 -4.10 19.07
N THR A 408 19.96 -3.33 18.05
CA THR A 408 21.16 -3.53 17.24
C THR A 408 21.87 -2.23 16.90
N ASN A 409 23.14 -2.32 16.52
CA ASN A 409 23.94 -1.25 15.91
C ASN A 409 24.19 -1.49 14.40
N GLU A 410 23.55 -2.50 13.82
CA GLU A 410 23.63 -2.82 12.39
C GLU A 410 23.06 -1.71 11.50
N THR A 411 23.51 -1.63 10.25
CA THR A 411 23.08 -0.56 9.34
C THR A 411 21.61 -0.72 8.89
N THR A 412 20.82 0.34 9.03
CA THR A 412 19.47 0.44 8.46
C THR A 412 19.49 0.67 6.94
N LEU A 413 20.66 0.99 6.37
CA LEU A 413 20.81 1.43 4.98
C LEU A 413 20.87 0.26 3.98
N LEU A 414 20.29 0.48 2.81
CA LEU A 414 20.60 -0.26 1.58
C LEU A 414 21.89 0.28 0.98
N THR A 415 23.04 -0.19 1.46
CA THR A 415 24.31 0.03 0.77
C THR A 415 24.40 -0.86 -0.46
N SER A 416 24.73 -0.30 -1.62
CA SER A 416 24.85 -0.98 -2.93
C SER A 416 26.01 -2.00 -3.03
N SER A 417 26.60 -2.44 -1.91
CA SER A 417 27.69 -3.44 -1.86
C SER A 417 27.80 -4.18 -0.51
N ALA A 418 26.76 -4.25 0.32
CA ALA A 418 26.78 -5.11 1.52
C ALA A 418 26.43 -6.56 1.18
N THR A 419 27.42 -7.31 0.70
CA THR A 419 27.42 -8.77 0.92
C THR A 419 27.50 -8.96 2.45
N ARG A 420 26.39 -9.33 3.09
CA ARG A 420 26.42 -9.67 4.52
C ARG A 420 27.43 -10.81 4.68
N SER A 421 28.51 -10.56 5.41
CA SER A 421 29.49 -11.58 5.73
C SER A 421 28.88 -12.50 6.79
N SER A 422 28.17 -13.54 6.33
CA SER A 422 27.74 -14.63 7.20
C SER A 422 28.96 -15.13 7.97
N ALA A 423 28.93 -14.99 9.29
CA ALA A 423 29.98 -15.44 10.19
C ALA A 423 29.95 -16.98 10.32
N ILE A 424 30.24 -17.66 9.21
CA ILE A 424 30.46 -19.11 9.20
C ILE A 424 31.80 -19.34 9.87
N GLY A 425 31.77 -19.91 11.08
CA GLY A 425 32.96 -20.38 11.78
C GLY A 425 33.59 -21.55 11.00
N LEU A 426 34.44 -21.24 10.03
CA LEU A 426 35.25 -22.23 9.32
C LEU A 426 36.44 -22.62 10.19
N ASP A 427 36.29 -23.76 10.85
CA ASP A 427 37.41 -24.45 11.47
C ASP A 427 38.39 -24.99 10.42
N LYS A 428 39.66 -25.15 10.80
CA LYS A 428 40.78 -25.32 9.86
C LYS A 428 40.79 -26.70 9.19
N ALA A 429 40.78 -26.76 7.86
CA ALA A 429 41.62 -27.69 7.07
C ALA A 429 41.58 -27.41 5.55
N GLY A 430 42.73 -27.57 4.87
CA GLY A 430 42.78 -27.87 3.42
C GLY A 430 43.21 -26.73 2.49
N MET A 431 44.51 -26.61 2.23
CA MET A 431 45.01 -25.89 1.05
C MET A 431 44.67 -26.66 -0.24
N LEU A 432 44.26 -25.95 -1.29
CA LEU A 432 44.75 -26.24 -2.64
C LEU A 432 44.80 -24.97 -3.49
N SER A 433 45.97 -24.66 -4.04
CA SER A 433 46.18 -23.52 -4.95
C SER A 433 46.02 -23.96 -6.40
N ILE A 434 45.29 -23.17 -7.20
CA ILE A 434 45.43 -23.19 -8.67
C ILE A 434 45.61 -21.74 -9.14
N VAL A 435 46.75 -21.48 -9.77
CA VAL A 435 47.07 -20.23 -10.47
C VAL A 435 47.06 -20.50 -11.96
N VAL A 436 46.14 -19.86 -12.68
CA VAL A 436 46.20 -19.62 -14.13
C VAL A 436 45.49 -18.27 -14.35
N GLY A 437 46.01 -17.27 -15.07
CA GLY A 437 47.22 -17.25 -15.89
C GLY A 437 46.93 -16.47 -17.17
N ALA A 438 46.84 -15.13 -17.07
CA ALA A 438 46.58 -14.28 -18.23
C ALA A 438 47.88 -14.00 -19.00
N MET A 439 47.93 -14.36 -20.28
CA MET A 439 48.98 -13.90 -21.21
C MET A 439 48.45 -13.76 -22.63
N THR A 440 48.34 -12.50 -23.07
CA THR A 440 48.32 -12.09 -24.48
C THR A 440 49.76 -11.91 -24.99
N VAL A 441 50.03 -12.19 -26.28
CA VAL A 441 50.99 -11.44 -27.15
C VAL A 441 50.97 -12.01 -28.59
N LEU A 442 50.72 -11.13 -29.56
CA LEU A 442 51.29 -10.94 -30.93
C LEU A 442 51.88 -12.17 -31.70
N ASP A 443 51.83 -12.33 -33.04
CA ASP A 443 51.42 -11.50 -34.20
C ASP A 443 51.13 -12.45 -35.41
N GLY A 444 50.84 -12.10 -36.67
CA GLY A 444 50.68 -10.81 -37.36
C GLY A 444 50.84 -10.94 -38.90
N ALA A 445 49.92 -10.35 -39.70
CA ALA A 445 49.86 -10.34 -41.19
C ALA A 445 49.66 -11.73 -41.88
N ASN A 446 48.81 -11.92 -42.90
CA ASN A 446 48.78 -11.20 -44.19
C ASN A 446 47.62 -11.71 -45.10
N VAL A 447 47.13 -10.84 -46.03
CA VAL A 447 46.50 -11.19 -47.34
C VAL A 447 45.12 -11.91 -47.30
N PHE A 448 44.06 -11.48 -48.00
CA PHE A 448 43.83 -10.44 -49.04
C PHE A 448 42.58 -9.61 -48.73
#